data_AF-A0A349TBP0-F1
#
_entry.id   AF-A0A349TBP0-F1
#
_cell.length_a   1.000
_cell.length_b   1.000
_cell.length_c   1.000
_cell.angle_alpha   90.00
_cell.angle_beta   90.00
_cell.angle_gamma   90.00
#
_symmetry.space_group_name_H-M   'P 1'
#
loop_
_entity.id
_entity.type
_entity.pdbx_description
1 polymer ?
#
loop_
_entity_poly.entity_id
_entity_poly.type
_entity_poly.pdbx_seq_one_letter_code
_entity_poly.pdbx_strand_id
1 'polypeptide(L)' 'MTKLIYCIHRKADLSREEFQRYWRETYAPLVKAAQEALGIRLRWQADDTCQDPRIAALL' A
#
# COMPACT_ATOMS: atom_id res chain seq x y z
N MET A 1 17.39 -13.34 0.95
CA MET A 1 16.00 -12.98 0.62
C MET A 1 15.86 -11.48 0.76
N THR A 2 15.73 -10.77 -0.36
CA THR A 2 15.57 -9.31 -0.36
C THR A 2 14.08 -8.98 -0.30
N LYS A 3 13.67 -8.15 0.67
CA LYS A 3 12.28 -7.67 0.79
C LYS A 3 12.24 -6.21 0.43
N LEU A 4 11.29 -5.84 -0.42
CA LEU A 4 10.97 -4.46 -0.72
C LEU A 4 9.65 -4.10 -0.05
N ILE A 5 9.67 -3.08 0.80
CA ILE A 5 8.50 -2.63 1.56
C ILE A 5 8.20 -1.20 1.10
N TYR A 6 6.95 -0.98 0.70
CA TYR A 6 6.46 0.33 0.30
C TYR A 6 5.53 0.88 1.38
N CYS A 7 5.90 2.02 1.96
CA CYS A 7 5.00 2.80 2.81
C CYS A 7 4.24 3.79 1.92
N ILE A 8 2.91 3.74 1.95
CA ILE A 8 2.07 4.49 1.01
C ILE A 8 1.14 5.38 1.81
N HIS A 9 1.09 6.65 1.41
CA HIS A 9 0.18 7.62 2.00
C HIS A 9 -1.09 7.76 1.18
N ARG A 10 -2.21 7.78 1.91
CA ARG A 10 -3.50 8.17 1.37
C ARG A 10 -3.44 9.66 0.98
N LYS A 11 -4.04 10.02 -0.15
CA LYS A 11 -4.27 11.42 -0.50
C LYS A 11 -5.22 12.11 0.49
N ALA A 12 -4.93 13.36 0.86
CA ALA A 12 -5.67 14.09 1.90
C ALA A 12 -7.19 14.19 1.66
N ASP A 13 -7.61 14.23 0.39
CA ASP A 13 -8.99 14.35 -0.09
C ASP A 13 -9.82 13.06 -0.01
N LEU A 14 -9.18 11.89 0.07
CA LEU A 14 -9.89 10.62 0.19
C LEU A 14 -10.21 10.29 1.65
N SER A 15 -11.39 9.80 2.00
CA SER A 15 -11.55 9.14 3.30
C SER A 15 -10.68 7.88 3.38
N ARG A 16 -10.47 7.38 4.61
CA ARG A 16 -9.74 6.13 4.84
C ARG A 16 -10.42 4.96 4.13
N GLU A 17 -11.74 4.90 4.22
CA GLU A 17 -12.59 3.86 3.64
C GLU A 17 -12.49 3.88 2.12
N GLU A 18 -12.54 5.06 1.50
CA GLU A 18 -12.38 5.23 0.06
C GLU A 18 -11.00 4.80 -0.43
N PHE A 19 -9.95 5.17 0.31
CA PHE A 19 -8.60 4.74 -0.01
C PHE A 19 -8.44 3.22 0.08
N GLN A 20 -8.95 2.60 1.14
CA GLN A 20 -8.88 1.15 1.30
C GLN A 20 -9.65 0.42 0.20
N ARG A 21 -10.83 0.94 -0.17
CA ARG A 21 -11.62 0.41 -1.28
C ARG A 21 -10.86 0.51 -2.60
N TYR A 22 -10.39 1.71 -2.96
CA TYR A 22 -9.60 1.94 -4.18
C TYR A 22 -8.35 1.05 -4.21
N TRP A 23 -7.64 0.95 -3.10
CA TRP A 23 -6.44 0.13 -2.99
C TRP A 23 -6.74 -1.35 -3.27
N ARG A 24 -7.76 -1.93 -2.63
CA ARG A 24 -8.11 -3.35 -2.76
C ARG A 24 -8.69 -3.68 -4.13
N GLU A 25 -9.57 -2.83 -4.63
CA GLU A 25 -10.36 -3.13 -5.83
C GLU A 25 -9.66 -2.72 -7.11
N THR A 26 -8.80 -1.71 -7.08
CA THR A 26 -8.11 -1.19 -8.28
C THR A 26 -6.61 -1.43 -8.23
N TYR A 27 -5.94 -0.96 -7.16
CA TYR A 27 -4.48 -0.91 -7.16
C TYR A 27 -3.83 -2.29 -6.96
N ALA A 28 -4.30 -3.08 -5.99
CA ALA A 28 -3.74 -4.38 -5.68
C ALA A 28 -3.75 -5.37 -6.87
N PRO A 29 -4.82 -5.46 -7.68
CA PRO A 29 -4.82 -6.25 -8.92
C PRO A 29 -3.73 -5.84 -9.91
N LEU A 30 -3.50 -4.52 -10.09
CA LEU A 30 -2.47 -4.01 -11.00
C LEU A 30 -1.08 -4.39 -10.55
N VAL A 31 -0.78 -4.27 -9.25
CA VAL A 31 0.51 -4.68 -8.69
C VAL A 31 0.73 -6.18 -8.85
N LYS A 32 -0.32 -6.99 -8.64
CA LYS A 32 -0.27 -8.43 -8.87
C LYS A 32 0.02 -8.75 -10.35
N ALA A 33 -0.57 -8.03 -11.29
CA ALA A 33 -0.30 -8.21 -12.72
C ALA A 33 1.16 -7.83 -13.08
N ALA A 34 1.71 -6.80 -12.42
CA ALA A 34 3.09 -6.37 -12.65
C ALA A 34 4.16 -7.29 -12.04
N GLN A 35 3.78 -8.22 -11.14
CA GLN A 35 4.75 -9.02 -10.37
C GLN A 35 5.69 -9.85 -11.26
N GLU A 36 5.17 -10.39 -12.37
CA GLU A 36 5.92 -11.21 -13.33
C GLU A 36 6.94 -10.36 -14.08
N ALA A 37 6.50 -9.20 -14.58
CA ALA A 37 7.38 -8.25 -15.27
C ALA A 37 8.50 -7.72 -14.37
N LEU A 38 8.24 -7.60 -13.06
CA LEU A 38 9.20 -7.13 -12.06
C LEU A 38 10.08 -8.26 -11.49
N GLY A 39 9.79 -9.53 -11.80
CA GLY A 39 10.51 -10.68 -11.23
C GLY A 39 10.41 -10.76 -9.71
N ILE A 40 9.35 -10.20 -9.11
CA ILE A 40 9.15 -10.15 -7.67
C ILE A 40 8.02 -11.08 -7.24
N ARG A 41 8.14 -11.65 -6.04
CA ARG A 41 7.01 -12.33 -5.40
C ARG A 41 6.28 -11.37 -4.50
N LEU A 42 5.14 -10.86 -4.97
CA LEU A 42 4.33 -9.95 -4.19
C LEU A 42 3.68 -10.69 -3.01
N ARG A 43 3.93 -10.20 -1.80
CA ARG A 43 3.19 -10.55 -0.59
C ARG A 43 2.44 -9.30 -0.16
N TRP A 44 1.12 -9.36 -0.20
CA TRP A 44 0.29 -8.29 0.34
C TRP A 44 0.11 -8.51 1.83
N GLN A 45 0.43 -7.49 2.61
CA GLN A 45 0.08 -7.38 4.02
C GLN A 45 -0.56 -6.00 4.19
N ALA A 46 -1.88 -5.96 4.34
CA ALA A 46 -2.53 -4.74 4.80
C ALA A 46 -2.37 -4.72 6.31
N ASP A 47 -1.37 -3.98 6.79
CA ASP A 47 -1.51 -3.40 8.12
C ASP A 47 -2.50 -2.25 7.98
N ASP A 48 -3.56 -2.30 8.78
CA ASP A 48 -4.57 -1.29 8.92
C ASP A 48 -3.98 -0.04 9.60
N THR A 49 -3.10 0.65 8.89
CA THR A 49 -2.46 1.91 9.29
C THR A 49 -1.47 1.75 10.44
N CYS A 50 -0.20 2.07 10.19
CA CYS A 50 0.72 2.37 11.28
C CYS A 50 0.24 3.67 11.95
N GLN A 51 -0.47 3.58 13.08
CA GLN A 51 -0.93 4.74 13.84
C GLN A 51 0.17 5.37 14.72
N ASP A 52 1.42 5.17 14.35
CA ASP A 52 2.53 5.71 15.12
C ASP A 52 2.57 7.24 14.94
N PRO A 53 2.38 8.02 16.02
CA PRO A 53 2.37 9.48 15.93
C PRO A 53 3.69 10.06 15.41
N ARG A 54 4.80 9.31 15.50
CA ARG A 54 6.10 9.72 14.96
C ARG A 54 6.16 9.67 13.44
N ILE A 55 5.37 8.79 12.81
CA ILE A 55 5.28 8.68 11.35
C ILE A 55 4.35 9.77 10.80
N ALA A 56 3.27 10.09 11.51
CA ALA A 56 2.37 11.19 11.16
C ALA A 56 3.07 12.57 11.20
N ALA A 57 4.07 12.73 12.07
CA ALA A 57 4.81 13.99 12.23
C ALA A 57 5.88 14.27 11.15
N LEU A 58 6.15 13.32 10.25
CA LEU A 58 7.18 13.43 9.21
C LEU A 58 6.62 13.84 7.83
N LEU A 59 5.34 14.21 7.76
CA LEU A 59 4.56 14.48 6.54
C LEU A 59 3.74 15.76 6.69
#